data_AF-A0A5N6JFZ3-F1
#
_entry.id   AF-A0A5N6JFZ3-F1
#
_cell.length_a   1.000
_cell.length_b   1.000
_cell.length_c   1.000
_cell.angle_alpha   90.00
_cell.angle_beta   90.00
_cell.angle_gamma   90.00
#
_symmetry.space_group_name_H-M   'P 1'
#
loop_
_entity.id
_entity.type
_entity.pdbx_description
1 polymer ?
#
loop_
_entity_poly.entity_id
_entity_poly.type
_entity_poly.pdbx_seq_one_letter_code
_entity_poly.pdbx_strand_id
1 'polypeptide(L)'
;MPRYISHASPLEDRSGDALEGLLTDLSLTDGCETGTVEKGSSELNPFLALLPPAPVTGPIENNTDGFNPFEPYLGTSTGEHNPEKTIEKLTRDVIPGQLAELEQPRRFILNETDDLYLQGRRFQKKWGISEEGFNNWKALLSGWVEFPAILLLNPSPWDHLPFDEMVDESPTLSWLQKTLKELQLQLEDVIILDTFPMLRDKLRDRTLSQMGPARRDELARESFALTRASLALIQPRVLVSCQCCTRPGNDRWGFFNNDELAEQLCSSVARARSRQVRELDLSGHQMQVVQGMHPQYVMEREPTQKEVLVELFAHVFRPFGMWQSRRVAMQQQLRDAEAVLLGLVVLLQRQMKLYGQLCAQSGSGVEGPLAAEHVEELRKQLAEWEDGNKLKRKEG
;
A
#
# COMPACT_ATOMS: atom_id res chain seq x y z
N MET A 1 -28.00 68.24 -7.38
CA MET A 1 -27.62 68.75 -8.72
C MET A 1 -27.42 70.26 -8.63
N PRO A 2 -26.54 70.92 -9.42
CA PRO A 2 -25.59 70.44 -10.45
C PRO A 2 -24.10 70.67 -10.02
N ARG A 3 -23.14 69.79 -10.37
CA ARG A 3 -22.40 69.59 -11.64
C ARG A 3 -21.36 70.68 -11.97
N TYR A 4 -20.10 70.27 -11.97
CA TYR A 4 -19.18 70.54 -13.08
C TYR A 4 -18.44 69.24 -13.46
N ILE A 5 -18.32 69.05 -14.78
CA ILE A 5 -17.84 67.90 -15.55
C ILE A 5 -16.75 68.43 -16.48
N SER A 6 -15.67 67.67 -16.71
CA SER A 6 -15.06 67.36 -18.04
C SER A 6 -13.66 66.75 -17.83
N HIS A 7 -13.41 65.49 -18.20
CA HIS A 7 -13.02 64.94 -19.53
C HIS A 7 -11.50 65.15 -19.82
N ALA A 8 -10.68 64.21 -20.30
CA ALA A 8 -10.87 62.90 -20.93
C ALA A 8 -9.57 62.04 -20.87
N SER A 9 -9.72 60.75 -21.19
CA SER A 9 -8.83 59.56 -21.23
C SER A 9 -7.73 59.56 -22.34
N PRO A 10 -7.15 58.42 -22.82
CA PRO A 10 -6.80 57.11 -22.22
C PRO A 10 -5.35 56.66 -22.56
N LEU A 11 -4.79 55.61 -21.92
CA LEU A 11 -3.94 54.61 -22.61
C LEU A 11 -3.66 53.37 -21.74
N GLU A 12 -3.74 52.22 -22.40
CA GLU A 12 -3.54 50.85 -21.95
C GLU A 12 -2.04 50.49 -21.83
N ASP A 13 -1.68 49.57 -20.93
CA ASP A 13 -0.90 48.34 -21.20
C ASP A 13 -0.79 47.54 -19.87
N ARG A 14 -1.46 46.40 -19.67
CA ARG A 14 -1.19 45.04 -20.18
C ARG A 14 0.25 44.56 -19.96
N SER A 15 0.44 43.79 -18.88
CA SER A 15 1.29 42.60 -18.84
C SER A 15 1.00 41.85 -17.54
N GLY A 16 -0.14 41.14 -17.51
CA GLY A 16 -0.42 40.16 -16.47
C GLY A 16 0.36 38.89 -16.80
N ASP A 17 1.28 38.52 -15.91
CA ASP A 17 2.08 37.30 -16.05
C ASP A 17 1.18 36.06 -16.02
N ALA A 18 1.12 35.42 -17.18
CA ALA A 18 0.48 34.13 -17.38
C ALA A 18 1.42 33.02 -16.85
N LEU A 19 1.29 32.66 -15.57
CA LEU A 19 1.91 31.42 -15.04
C LEU A 19 1.22 30.84 -13.79
N GLU A 20 0.09 31.40 -13.34
CA GLU A 20 -0.74 30.83 -12.25
C GLU A 20 -1.65 29.67 -12.69
N GLY A 21 -1.73 29.37 -14.00
CA GLY A 21 -2.63 28.34 -14.54
C GLY A 21 -2.09 26.89 -14.57
N LEU A 22 -0.82 26.65 -14.21
CA LEU A 22 -0.17 25.34 -14.42
C LEU A 22 -0.16 24.41 -13.19
N LEU A 23 -0.53 24.90 -12.00
CA LEU A 23 -0.57 24.11 -10.76
C LEU A 23 -2.00 23.78 -10.27
N THR A 24 -3.01 24.42 -10.84
CA THR A 24 -4.44 24.10 -10.63
C THR A 24 -4.86 22.77 -11.27
N ASP A 25 -4.04 22.24 -12.18
CA ASP A 25 -4.37 21.09 -13.03
C ASP A 25 -3.96 19.72 -12.47
N LEU A 26 -3.54 19.59 -11.21
CA LEU A 26 -3.30 18.27 -10.60
C LEU A 26 -4.61 17.53 -10.23
N SER A 27 -5.67 17.85 -10.98
CA SER A 27 -6.93 17.16 -11.12
C SER A 27 -6.92 16.33 -12.39
N LEU A 28 -6.59 15.06 -12.31
CA LEU A 28 -6.55 14.19 -13.47
C LEU A 28 -7.96 13.64 -13.75
N THR A 29 -8.82 14.52 -14.27
CA THR A 29 -10.02 14.11 -15.00
C THR A 29 -9.63 13.87 -16.45
N ASP A 30 -9.67 12.62 -16.90
CA ASP A 30 -9.41 12.30 -18.30
C ASP A 30 -10.54 12.77 -19.22
N GLY A 31 -10.11 13.33 -20.35
CA GLY A 31 -10.93 13.55 -21.53
C GLY A 31 -11.27 12.21 -22.17
N CYS A 32 -12.57 12.00 -22.37
CA CYS A 32 -13.13 10.85 -23.06
C CYS A 32 -12.76 10.88 -24.54
N GLU A 33 -11.93 9.96 -25.03
CA GLU A 33 -11.96 9.52 -26.44
C GLU A 33 -11.71 8.02 -26.56
N THR A 34 -12.72 7.34 -27.12
CA THR A 34 -12.71 5.93 -27.51
C THR A 34 -11.70 5.68 -28.62
N GLY A 35 -10.76 4.74 -28.43
CA GLY A 35 -9.80 4.32 -29.44
C GLY A 35 -9.38 2.86 -29.29
N THR A 36 -9.70 2.08 -30.31
CA THR A 36 -9.52 0.64 -30.56
C THR A 36 -8.23 -0.04 -30.06
N VAL A 37 -8.41 -1.28 -29.60
CA VAL A 37 -7.43 -2.32 -29.29
C VAL A 37 -6.38 -2.51 -30.40
N GLU A 38 -5.10 -2.45 -30.02
CA GLU A 38 -4.03 -3.21 -30.69
C GLU A 38 -3.16 -3.99 -29.69
N LYS A 39 -2.79 -5.18 -30.14
CA LYS A 39 -2.18 -6.28 -29.39
C LYS A 39 -0.73 -6.45 -29.85
N GLY A 40 0.20 -6.45 -28.90
CA GLY A 40 1.63 -6.78 -29.10
C GLY A 40 2.51 -5.80 -28.31
N SER A 41 3.63 -6.17 -27.71
CA SER A 41 4.44 -7.39 -27.72
C SER A 41 5.18 -7.48 -26.38
N SER A 42 5.72 -8.66 -26.07
CA SER A 42 6.45 -8.97 -24.86
C SER A 42 7.73 -8.12 -24.77
N GLU A 43 7.75 -7.10 -23.91
CA GLU A 43 8.96 -6.36 -23.56
C GLU A 43 9.50 -6.78 -22.18
N LEU A 44 10.83 -6.77 -22.13
CA LEU A 44 11.70 -7.41 -21.16
C LEU A 44 11.54 -6.87 -19.74
N ASN A 45 11.74 -7.76 -18.77
CA ASN A 45 11.63 -7.50 -17.33
C ASN A 45 12.70 -6.48 -16.86
N PRO A 46 12.34 -5.28 -16.41
CA PRO A 46 13.29 -4.24 -15.96
C PRO A 46 13.98 -4.57 -14.63
N PHE A 47 13.54 -5.61 -13.90
CA PHE A 47 14.11 -5.97 -12.60
C PHE A 47 15.37 -6.86 -12.67
N LEU A 48 15.75 -7.35 -13.86
CA LEU A 48 16.97 -8.16 -14.02
C LEU A 48 18.27 -7.33 -13.99
N ALA A 49 18.19 -6.01 -14.16
CA ALA A 49 19.37 -5.13 -14.20
C ALA A 49 19.89 -4.68 -12.82
N LEU A 50 19.25 -5.08 -11.71
CA LEU A 50 19.59 -4.62 -10.35
C LEU A 50 20.67 -5.47 -9.63
N LEU A 51 21.53 -6.16 -10.37
CA LEU A 51 22.75 -6.74 -9.81
C LEU A 51 23.88 -5.70 -9.87
N PRO A 52 24.65 -5.49 -8.79
CA PRO A 52 25.63 -4.40 -8.75
C PRO A 52 26.83 -4.68 -9.67
N PRO A 53 27.22 -3.76 -10.57
CA PRO A 53 28.54 -3.77 -11.16
C PRO A 53 29.56 -3.03 -10.27
N ALA A 54 30.81 -3.49 -10.32
CA ALA A 54 31.97 -2.91 -9.64
C ALA A 54 32.27 -1.46 -10.09
N PRO A 55 32.95 -0.65 -9.27
CA PRO A 55 33.05 0.79 -9.52
C PRO A 55 34.09 1.09 -10.61
N VAL A 56 33.71 1.94 -11.57
CA VAL A 56 34.66 2.60 -12.47
C VAL A 56 34.39 4.11 -12.44
N THR A 57 35.44 4.84 -12.06
CA THR A 57 35.58 6.30 -12.01
C THR A 57 35.76 6.92 -13.39
N GLY A 58 35.14 8.07 -13.64
CA GLY A 58 35.50 9.02 -14.71
C GLY A 58 34.40 10.04 -15.01
N PRO A 59 34.71 11.35 -15.19
CA PRO A 59 33.70 12.42 -15.22
C PRO A 59 33.15 12.66 -16.63
N ILE A 60 31.86 12.99 -16.72
CA ILE A 60 31.25 13.55 -17.93
C ILE A 60 30.55 14.84 -17.52
N GLU A 61 31.16 15.97 -17.88
CA GLU A 61 30.53 17.27 -17.92
C GLU A 61 29.48 17.27 -19.03
N ASN A 62 28.23 17.62 -18.71
CA ASN A 62 27.23 18.00 -19.69
C ASN A 62 26.63 19.34 -19.27
N ASN A 63 27.10 20.39 -19.94
CA ASN A 63 26.46 21.70 -20.00
C ASN A 63 25.21 21.59 -20.89
N THR A 64 24.05 21.79 -20.29
CA THR A 64 22.83 22.18 -21.02
C THR A 64 22.04 23.12 -20.11
N ASP A 65 22.19 24.42 -20.37
CA ASP A 65 21.39 25.51 -19.81
C ASP A 65 19.94 25.38 -20.29
N GLY A 66 19.19 24.51 -19.63
CA GLY A 66 17.73 24.46 -19.69
C GLY A 66 17.18 25.24 -18.52
N PHE A 67 16.56 26.39 -18.81
CA PHE A 67 15.89 27.24 -17.82
C PHE A 67 14.94 26.40 -16.96
N ASN A 68 15.25 26.22 -15.67
CA ASN A 68 14.42 25.48 -14.73
C ASN A 68 13.42 26.48 -14.10
N PRO A 69 12.11 26.43 -14.43
CA PRO A 69 11.13 27.38 -13.90
C PRO A 69 10.89 27.23 -12.39
N PHE A 70 11.50 26.24 -11.74
CA PHE A 70 11.44 26.01 -10.31
C PHE A 70 12.63 26.59 -9.53
N GLU A 71 13.66 27.11 -10.21
CA GLU A 71 14.87 27.67 -9.57
C GLU A 71 14.61 28.80 -8.55
N PRO A 72 13.63 29.70 -8.75
CA PRO A 72 13.29 30.72 -7.75
C PRO A 72 12.57 30.17 -6.50
N TYR A 73 12.01 28.95 -6.57
CA TYR A 73 11.25 28.30 -5.50
C TYR A 73 12.04 27.23 -4.75
N LEU A 74 13.31 27.02 -5.12
CA LEU A 74 14.26 26.16 -4.41
C LEU A 74 14.95 26.89 -3.23
N GLY A 75 14.74 28.20 -3.09
CA GLY A 75 15.29 29.01 -2.00
C GLY A 75 14.45 28.94 -0.72
N THR A 76 15.10 28.60 0.39
CA THR A 76 14.60 28.49 1.79
C THR A 76 14.10 27.13 2.28
N SER A 77 14.65 26.04 1.74
CA SER A 77 14.99 24.91 2.60
C SER A 77 16.32 24.33 2.18
N THR A 78 17.40 25.04 2.52
CA THR A 78 18.67 24.39 2.88
C THR A 78 18.43 23.57 4.16
N GLY A 79 17.60 22.53 4.05
CA GLY A 79 17.66 21.41 4.96
C GLY A 79 18.93 20.69 4.58
N GLU A 80 19.93 20.75 5.45
CA GLU A 80 21.11 19.88 5.35
C GLU A 80 20.65 18.50 4.94
N HIS A 81 21.28 17.94 3.92
CA HIS A 81 21.13 16.53 3.56
C HIS A 81 21.59 15.75 4.79
N ASN A 82 20.67 15.46 5.71
CA ASN A 82 20.99 14.62 6.85
C ASN A 82 20.95 13.18 6.30
N PRO A 83 22.11 12.52 6.12
CA PRO A 83 22.15 11.14 5.62
C PRO A 83 21.41 10.16 6.54
N GLU A 84 21.03 10.59 7.75
CA GLU A 84 20.25 9.82 8.70
C GLU A 84 18.75 9.71 8.38
N LYS A 85 18.26 10.34 7.31
CA LYS A 85 16.82 10.41 6.94
C LYS A 85 16.53 9.98 5.50
N THR A 86 17.16 8.90 5.05
CA THR A 86 16.98 8.37 3.68
C THR A 86 16.43 6.95 3.68
N ILE A 87 15.91 6.52 2.52
CA ILE A 87 15.44 5.16 2.29
C ILE A 87 16.55 4.13 2.56
N GLU A 88 17.81 4.44 2.28
CA GLU A 88 18.95 3.53 2.51
C GLU A 88 19.21 3.25 4.00
N LYS A 89 18.79 4.13 4.90
CA LYS A 89 18.82 3.85 6.35
C LYS A 89 17.62 3.02 6.75
N LEU A 90 16.43 3.38 6.27
CA LEU A 90 15.19 2.62 6.51
C LEU A 90 15.34 1.15 6.13
N THR A 91 15.90 0.86 4.96
CA THR A 91 16.10 -0.51 4.45
C THR A 91 17.18 -1.29 5.18
N ARG A 92 18.15 -0.61 5.78
CA ARG A 92 19.27 -1.23 6.50
C ARG A 92 18.96 -1.50 7.96
N ASP A 93 18.28 -0.56 8.62
CA ASP A 93 18.18 -0.54 10.07
C ASP A 93 16.76 -0.89 10.54
N VAL A 94 15.74 -0.29 9.92
CA VAL A 94 14.35 -0.37 10.39
C VAL A 94 13.65 -1.62 9.85
N ILE A 95 13.66 -1.82 8.53
CA ILE A 95 12.94 -2.93 7.88
C ILE A 95 13.47 -4.30 8.35
N PRO A 96 14.79 -4.56 8.43
CA PRO A 96 15.27 -5.86 8.91
C PRO A 96 14.86 -6.16 10.36
N GLY A 97 14.87 -5.16 11.23
CA GLY A 97 14.37 -5.30 12.61
C GLY A 97 12.90 -5.66 12.64
N GLN A 98 12.07 -4.98 11.84
CA GLN A 98 10.65 -5.31 11.72
C GLN A 98 10.43 -6.75 11.25
N LEU A 99 11.10 -7.17 10.18
CA LEU A 99 10.96 -8.52 9.63
C LEU A 99 11.43 -9.62 10.60
N ALA A 100 12.44 -9.33 11.43
CA ALA A 100 12.93 -10.27 12.44
C ALA A 100 11.91 -10.47 13.58
N GLU A 101 11.10 -9.45 13.90
CA GLU A 101 10.04 -9.50 14.91
C GLU A 101 8.74 -10.16 14.39
N LEU A 102 8.62 -10.44 13.08
CA LEU A 102 7.43 -11.04 12.47
C LEU A 102 7.32 -12.55 12.76
N GLU A 103 6.74 -12.91 13.91
CA GLU A 103 6.38 -14.29 14.19
C GLU A 103 4.95 -14.62 13.73
N GLN A 104 3.99 -13.75 14.10
CA GLN A 104 2.56 -13.89 13.83
C GLN A 104 2.00 -12.58 13.26
N PRO A 105 2.13 -12.34 11.95
CA PRO A 105 1.63 -11.11 11.34
C PRO A 105 0.10 -11.04 11.52
N ARG A 106 -0.41 -9.83 11.74
CA ARG A 106 -1.85 -9.62 11.95
C ARG A 106 -2.42 -8.93 10.72
N ARG A 107 -3.50 -9.50 10.22
CA ARG A 107 -4.28 -8.88 9.17
C ARG A 107 -5.27 -7.91 9.80
N PHE A 108 -5.18 -6.64 9.44
CA PHE A 108 -6.19 -5.66 9.79
C PHE A 108 -7.41 -5.85 8.90
N ILE A 109 -8.57 -5.89 9.54
CA ILE A 109 -9.89 -5.90 8.90
C ILE A 109 -10.75 -4.95 9.71
N LEU A 110 -11.38 -3.97 9.05
CA LEU A 110 -12.24 -3.01 9.72
C LEU A 110 -13.59 -3.65 10.07
N ASN A 111 -13.79 -3.95 11.37
CA ASN A 111 -14.97 -4.61 11.89
C ASN A 111 -16.11 -3.63 12.16
N GLU A 112 -17.35 -4.12 12.15
CA GLU A 112 -18.53 -3.27 12.35
C GLU A 112 -18.64 -2.68 13.76
N THR A 113 -17.94 -3.31 14.71
CA THR A 113 -17.85 -2.87 16.10
C THR A 113 -16.80 -1.79 16.31
N ASP A 114 -15.91 -1.55 15.34
CA ASP A 114 -14.83 -0.58 15.48
C ASP A 114 -15.38 0.85 15.39
N ASP A 115 -14.90 1.73 16.26
CA ASP A 115 -15.31 3.14 16.24
C ASP A 115 -15.04 3.80 14.88
N LEU A 116 -13.96 3.40 14.21
CA LEU A 116 -13.63 3.87 12.87
C LEU A 116 -14.71 3.47 11.84
N TYR A 117 -15.25 2.26 11.93
CA TYR A 117 -16.35 1.83 11.06
C TYR A 117 -17.60 2.69 11.31
N LEU A 118 -17.95 2.92 12.57
CA LEU A 118 -19.10 3.75 12.93
C LEU A 118 -18.92 5.20 12.46
N GLN A 119 -17.72 5.76 12.57
CA GLN A 119 -17.38 7.08 12.04
C GLN A 119 -17.50 7.12 10.52
N GLY A 120 -16.94 6.14 9.81
CA GLY A 120 -17.05 6.02 8.36
C GLY A 120 -18.52 5.90 7.91
N ARG A 121 -19.35 5.11 8.59
CA ARG A 121 -20.79 5.00 8.30
C ARG A 121 -21.54 6.31 8.50
N ARG A 122 -21.20 7.09 9.53
CA ARG A 122 -21.78 8.43 9.73
C ARG A 122 -21.38 9.38 8.62
N PHE A 123 -20.11 9.39 8.23
CA PHE A 123 -19.60 10.18 7.10
C PHE A 123 -20.31 9.81 5.80
N GLN A 124 -20.38 8.51 5.50
CA GLN A 124 -21.04 7.96 4.32
C GLN A 124 -22.49 8.47 4.21
N LYS A 125 -23.28 8.31 5.27
CA LYS A 125 -24.68 8.75 5.32
C LYS A 125 -24.84 10.26 5.19
N LYS A 126 -23.97 11.03 5.85
CA LYS A 126 -24.03 12.50 5.85
C LYS A 126 -23.76 13.08 4.46
N TRP A 127 -22.77 12.54 3.76
CA TRP A 127 -22.29 13.10 2.49
C TRP A 127 -22.78 12.36 1.25
N GLY A 128 -23.65 11.35 1.42
CA GLY A 128 -24.25 10.61 0.31
C GLY A 128 -23.24 9.80 -0.49
N ILE A 129 -22.27 9.18 0.21
CA ILE A 129 -21.30 8.27 -0.40
C ILE A 129 -22.03 6.95 -0.77
N SER A 130 -21.70 6.37 -1.92
CA SER A 130 -22.25 5.07 -2.33
C SER A 130 -21.85 3.96 -1.36
N GLU A 131 -22.62 2.86 -1.34
CA GLU A 131 -22.26 1.70 -0.52
C GLU A 131 -20.96 1.06 -1.01
N GLU A 132 -20.76 1.03 -2.33
CA GLU A 132 -19.56 0.57 -2.99
C GLU A 132 -18.33 1.40 -2.58
N GLY A 133 -18.42 2.74 -2.55
CA GLY A 133 -17.29 3.59 -2.14
C GLY A 133 -16.92 3.41 -0.67
N PHE A 134 -17.91 3.15 0.19
CA PHE A 134 -17.63 2.78 1.58
C PHE A 134 -16.96 1.40 1.70
N ASN A 135 -17.43 0.42 0.93
CA ASN A 135 -16.86 -0.93 0.92
C ASN A 135 -15.45 -0.96 0.32
N ASN A 136 -15.19 -0.19 -0.72
CA ASN A 136 -13.87 -0.03 -1.32
C ASN A 136 -12.90 0.64 -0.35
N TRP A 137 -13.33 1.69 0.35
CA TRP A 137 -12.54 2.27 1.44
C TRP A 137 -12.17 1.23 2.52
N LYS A 138 -13.12 0.40 2.95
CA LYS A 138 -12.85 -0.70 3.90
C LYS A 138 -11.87 -1.74 3.34
N ALA A 139 -12.05 -2.12 2.09
CA ALA A 139 -11.22 -3.12 1.43
C ALA A 139 -9.77 -2.64 1.30
N LEU A 140 -9.57 -1.38 0.86
CA LEU A 140 -8.25 -0.75 0.78
C LEU A 140 -7.58 -0.59 2.16
N LEU A 141 -8.35 -0.33 3.22
CA LEU A 141 -7.82 -0.28 4.59
C LEU A 141 -7.37 -1.64 5.13
N SER A 142 -7.72 -2.76 4.48
CA SER A 142 -7.39 -4.10 4.95
C SER A 142 -6.02 -4.54 4.43
N GLY A 143 -5.24 -5.24 5.26
CA GLY A 143 -3.89 -5.67 4.90
C GLY A 143 -3.09 -6.12 6.11
N TRP A 144 -1.80 -6.43 5.93
CA TRP A 144 -0.93 -6.78 7.06
C TRP A 144 -0.50 -5.52 7.80
N VAL A 145 -0.77 -5.46 9.11
CA VAL A 145 -0.45 -4.29 9.96
C VAL A 145 1.04 -4.01 9.98
N GLU A 146 1.84 -5.06 9.97
CA GLU A 146 3.29 -4.94 10.07
C GLU A 146 3.98 -4.67 8.73
N PHE A 147 3.23 -4.65 7.62
CA PHE A 147 3.77 -4.30 6.30
C PHE A 147 3.73 -2.78 6.12
N PRO A 148 4.55 -2.22 5.21
CA PRO A 148 4.46 -0.81 4.88
C PRO A 148 3.07 -0.49 4.32
N ALA A 149 2.48 0.63 4.75
CA ALA A 149 1.23 1.13 4.21
C ALA A 149 1.48 2.16 3.10
N ILE A 150 0.48 2.43 2.27
CA ILE A 150 0.53 3.45 1.22
C ILE A 150 -0.49 4.54 1.53
N LEU A 151 -0.10 5.81 1.45
CA LEU A 151 -1.01 6.95 1.54
C LEU A 151 -1.16 7.62 0.18
N LEU A 152 -2.36 7.54 -0.38
CA LEU A 152 -2.80 8.24 -1.59
C LEU A 152 -3.50 9.56 -1.21
N LEU A 153 -3.87 10.34 -2.22
CA LEU A 153 -4.54 11.63 -1.99
C LEU A 153 -6.02 11.44 -1.65
N ASN A 154 -6.77 10.83 -2.57
CA ASN A 154 -8.21 10.69 -2.50
C ASN A 154 -8.67 9.55 -3.43
N PRO A 155 -9.90 9.05 -3.25
CA PRO A 155 -10.39 7.92 -4.02
C PRO A 155 -10.45 8.17 -5.52
N SER A 156 -10.25 7.08 -6.24
CA SER A 156 -10.48 6.93 -7.66
C SER A 156 -11.86 7.45 -8.12
N PRO A 157 -11.99 8.04 -9.32
CA PRO A 157 -13.30 8.34 -9.92
C PRO A 157 -14.22 7.09 -9.99
N TRP A 158 -13.61 5.91 -10.17
CA TRP A 158 -14.25 4.61 -10.29
C TRP A 158 -14.59 3.95 -8.94
N ASP A 159 -14.41 4.64 -7.81
CA ASP A 159 -14.71 4.12 -6.45
C ASP A 159 -16.19 3.77 -6.20
N HIS A 160 -17.07 4.01 -7.18
CA HIS A 160 -18.47 3.58 -7.14
C HIS A 160 -18.70 2.19 -7.76
N LEU A 161 -17.67 1.60 -8.37
CA LEU A 161 -17.71 0.26 -8.95
C LEU A 161 -17.39 -0.80 -7.88
N PRO A 162 -17.74 -2.09 -8.12
CA PRO A 162 -17.20 -3.21 -7.34
C PRO A 162 -15.67 -3.17 -7.28
N PHE A 163 -15.09 -3.72 -6.21
CA PHE A 163 -13.66 -3.56 -5.91
C PHE A 163 -12.73 -3.97 -7.06
N ASP A 164 -12.94 -5.16 -7.65
CA ASP A 164 -12.09 -5.65 -8.72
C ASP A 164 -12.18 -4.75 -9.97
N GLU A 165 -13.39 -4.33 -10.33
CA GLU A 165 -13.62 -3.39 -11.44
C GLU A 165 -13.00 -2.01 -11.16
N MET A 166 -13.07 -1.51 -9.92
CA MET A 166 -12.41 -0.27 -9.52
C MET A 166 -10.88 -0.38 -9.68
N VAL A 167 -10.29 -1.52 -9.32
CA VAL A 167 -8.84 -1.74 -9.44
C VAL A 167 -8.43 -1.79 -10.91
N ASP A 168 -9.18 -2.49 -11.74
CA ASP A 168 -8.90 -2.60 -13.19
C ASP A 168 -9.02 -1.26 -13.91
N GLU A 169 -10.05 -0.47 -13.58
CA GLU A 169 -10.32 0.82 -14.22
C GLU A 169 -9.44 1.95 -13.67
N SER A 170 -8.92 1.84 -12.44
CA SER A 170 -8.06 2.86 -11.84
C SER A 170 -6.61 2.69 -12.27
N PRO A 171 -6.01 3.63 -13.02
CA PRO A 171 -4.60 3.54 -13.41
C PRO A 171 -3.69 3.41 -12.18
N THR A 172 -4.01 4.14 -11.11
CA THR A 172 -3.22 4.11 -9.86
C THR A 172 -3.29 2.75 -9.19
N LEU A 173 -4.49 2.19 -8.98
CA LEU A 173 -4.63 0.89 -8.30
C LEU A 173 -4.14 -0.27 -9.17
N SER A 174 -4.38 -0.23 -10.48
CA SER A 174 -3.84 -1.19 -11.45
C SER A 174 -2.31 -1.19 -11.44
N TRP A 175 -1.70 0.00 -11.46
CA TRP A 175 -0.24 0.13 -11.33
C TRP A 175 0.27 -0.45 -10.00
N LEU A 176 -0.37 -0.10 -8.88
CA LEU A 176 -0.02 -0.63 -7.57
C LEU A 176 -0.13 -2.16 -7.53
N GLN A 177 -1.22 -2.72 -8.05
CA GLN A 177 -1.44 -4.17 -8.09
C GLN A 177 -0.32 -4.86 -8.90
N LYS A 178 0.02 -4.34 -10.07
CA LYS A 178 1.09 -4.88 -10.91
C LYS A 178 2.46 -4.79 -10.23
N THR A 179 2.80 -3.62 -9.70
CA THR A 179 4.10 -3.40 -9.04
C THR A 179 4.24 -4.24 -7.77
N LEU A 180 3.21 -4.31 -6.93
CA LEU A 180 3.24 -5.17 -5.73
C LEU A 180 3.36 -6.66 -6.11
N LYS A 181 2.66 -7.10 -7.16
CA LYS A 181 2.74 -8.47 -7.66
C LYS A 181 4.15 -8.84 -8.11
N GLU A 182 4.85 -7.94 -8.80
CA GLU A 182 6.27 -8.12 -9.17
C GLU A 182 7.19 -8.22 -7.94
N LEU A 183 6.77 -7.63 -6.81
CA LEU A 183 7.44 -7.72 -5.51
C LEU A 183 6.94 -8.89 -4.65
N GLN A 184 6.14 -9.80 -5.20
CA GLN A 184 5.56 -10.98 -4.52
C GLN A 184 4.56 -10.63 -3.41
N LEU A 185 3.85 -9.52 -3.56
CA LEU A 185 2.75 -9.09 -2.70
C LEU A 185 1.47 -8.99 -3.53
N GLN A 186 0.32 -9.25 -2.94
CA GLN A 186 -0.97 -8.88 -3.53
C GLN A 186 -1.37 -7.47 -3.08
N LEU A 187 -2.28 -6.82 -3.81
CA LEU A 187 -2.83 -5.52 -3.40
C LEU A 187 -3.47 -5.62 -2.01
N GLU A 188 -4.18 -6.72 -1.75
CA GLU A 188 -4.82 -7.02 -0.47
C GLU A 188 -3.84 -7.29 0.68
N ASP A 189 -2.55 -7.50 0.42
CA ASP A 189 -1.55 -7.65 1.49
C ASP A 189 -1.17 -6.30 2.10
N VAL A 190 -1.43 -5.21 1.40
CA VAL A 190 -0.93 -3.86 1.72
C VAL A 190 -2.10 -2.94 2.07
N ILE A 191 -1.99 -2.28 3.22
CA ILE A 191 -2.96 -1.26 3.62
C ILE A 191 -2.76 -0.02 2.75
N ILE A 192 -3.82 0.42 2.09
CA ILE A 192 -3.88 1.63 1.27
C ILE A 192 -4.86 2.60 1.93
N LEU A 193 -4.34 3.77 2.30
CA LEU A 193 -5.11 4.86 2.86
C LEU A 193 -5.21 5.99 1.84
N ASP A 194 -6.30 6.74 1.89
CA ASP A 194 -6.36 8.07 1.29
C ASP A 194 -6.16 9.14 2.35
N THR A 195 -5.62 10.29 1.95
CA THR A 195 -5.61 11.49 2.79
C THR A 195 -7.03 12.03 2.96
N PHE A 196 -7.87 11.89 1.93
CA PHE A 196 -9.28 12.23 1.97
C PHE A 196 -10.16 11.03 1.57
N PRO A 197 -10.31 10.03 2.45
CA PRO A 197 -11.07 8.82 2.15
C PRO A 197 -12.53 9.16 1.87
N MET A 198 -13.11 8.43 0.92
CA MET A 198 -14.47 8.63 0.39
C MET A 198 -14.76 10.02 -0.21
N LEU A 199 -13.78 10.92 -0.29
CA LEU A 199 -13.94 12.27 -0.85
C LEU A 199 -13.41 12.34 -2.28
N ARG A 200 -14.27 12.00 -3.24
CA ARG A 200 -13.97 12.18 -4.67
C ARG A 200 -14.00 13.66 -5.06
N ASP A 201 -13.23 13.99 -6.10
CA ASP A 201 -13.18 15.34 -6.68
C ASP A 201 -14.56 15.88 -7.04
N LYS A 202 -15.37 15.07 -7.74
CA LYS A 202 -16.74 15.45 -8.12
C LYS A 202 -17.62 15.77 -6.91
N LEU A 203 -17.44 15.07 -5.78
CA LEU A 203 -18.20 15.34 -4.55
C LEU A 203 -17.73 16.66 -3.91
N ARG A 204 -16.42 16.89 -3.85
CA ARG A 204 -15.84 18.16 -3.38
C ARG A 204 -16.38 19.34 -4.21
N ASP A 205 -16.30 19.25 -5.54
CA ASP A 205 -16.66 20.34 -6.45
C ASP A 205 -18.16 20.59 -6.46
N ARG A 206 -18.97 19.53 -6.38
CA ARG A 206 -20.42 19.65 -6.18
C ARG A 206 -20.75 20.34 -4.86
N THR A 207 -20.08 19.95 -3.78
CA THR A 207 -20.30 20.58 -2.46
C THR A 207 -19.91 22.06 -2.49
N LEU A 208 -18.78 22.40 -3.11
CA LEU A 208 -18.35 23.79 -3.28
C LEU A 208 -19.37 24.62 -4.08
N SER A 209 -19.80 24.11 -5.23
CA SER A 209 -20.73 24.82 -6.12
C SER A 209 -22.15 24.93 -5.57
N GLN A 210 -22.66 23.91 -4.87
CA GLN A 210 -24.04 23.86 -4.39
C GLN A 210 -24.22 24.37 -2.96
N MET A 211 -23.19 24.23 -2.12
CA MET A 211 -23.28 24.47 -0.67
C MET A 211 -22.24 25.47 -0.15
N GLY A 212 -21.31 25.92 -1.01
CA GLY A 212 -20.32 26.95 -0.71
C GLY A 212 -19.06 26.43 -0.01
N PRO A 213 -18.06 27.32 0.19
CA PRO A 213 -16.74 26.96 0.69
C PRO A 213 -16.77 26.31 2.08
N ALA A 214 -17.56 26.86 3.02
CA ALA A 214 -17.63 26.36 4.39
C ALA A 214 -18.07 24.88 4.48
N ARG A 215 -18.99 24.46 3.62
CA ARG A 215 -19.46 23.06 3.57
C ARG A 215 -18.45 22.15 2.91
N ARG A 216 -17.73 22.62 1.89
CA ARG A 216 -16.60 21.89 1.30
C ARG A 216 -15.48 21.68 2.32
N ASP A 217 -15.17 22.69 3.13
CA ASP A 217 -14.16 22.62 4.19
C ASP A 217 -14.58 21.66 5.32
N GLU A 218 -15.86 21.66 5.69
CA GLU A 218 -16.43 20.70 6.65
C GLU A 218 -16.30 19.26 6.13
N LEU A 219 -16.73 19.00 4.90
CA LEU A 219 -16.63 17.69 4.23
C LEU A 219 -15.20 17.16 4.26
N ALA A 220 -14.24 17.99 3.87
CA ALA A 220 -12.86 17.57 3.80
C ALA A 220 -12.22 17.40 5.19
N ARG A 221 -12.51 18.27 6.17
CA ARG A 221 -12.05 18.08 7.55
C ARG A 221 -12.57 16.78 8.15
N GLU A 222 -13.83 16.44 7.91
CA GLU A 222 -14.41 15.18 8.37
C GLU A 222 -13.80 13.97 7.66
N SER A 223 -13.50 14.09 6.36
CA SER A 223 -12.80 13.04 5.61
C SER A 223 -11.38 12.83 6.15
N PHE A 224 -10.61 13.90 6.37
CA PHE A 224 -9.27 13.82 6.95
C PHE A 224 -9.27 13.29 8.39
N ALA A 225 -10.32 13.57 9.16
CA ALA A 225 -10.48 12.99 10.49
C ALA A 225 -10.54 11.46 10.44
N LEU A 226 -11.13 10.87 9.38
CA LEU A 226 -11.09 9.42 9.18
C LEU A 226 -9.68 8.91 8.89
N THR A 227 -8.85 9.64 8.14
CA THR A 227 -7.43 9.28 7.95
C THR A 227 -6.67 9.32 9.26
N ARG A 228 -6.86 10.37 10.07
CA ARG A 228 -6.25 10.48 11.40
C ARG A 228 -6.65 9.31 12.30
N ALA A 229 -7.94 8.97 12.32
CA ALA A 229 -8.45 7.83 13.08
C ALA A 229 -7.91 6.49 12.55
N SER A 230 -7.78 6.33 11.23
CA SER A 230 -7.21 5.14 10.59
C SER A 230 -5.75 4.94 10.98
N LEU A 231 -4.94 5.99 10.89
CA LEU A 231 -3.52 5.94 11.28
C LEU A 231 -3.35 5.66 12.77
N ALA A 232 -4.19 6.26 13.63
CA ALA A 232 -4.16 6.01 15.06
C ALA A 232 -4.56 4.56 15.44
N LEU A 233 -5.46 3.95 14.67
CA LEU A 233 -5.91 2.57 14.90
C LEU A 233 -4.92 1.54 14.35
N ILE A 234 -4.41 1.76 13.14
CA ILE A 234 -3.56 0.79 12.42
C ILE A 234 -2.11 0.89 12.90
N GLN A 235 -1.64 2.10 13.21
CA GLN A 235 -0.26 2.37 13.65
C GLN A 235 0.81 1.75 12.73
N PRO A 236 0.80 2.06 11.40
CA PRO A 236 1.80 1.52 10.51
C PRO A 236 3.19 2.05 10.90
N ARG A 237 4.21 1.17 10.92
CA ARG A 237 5.59 1.58 11.22
C ARG A 237 6.26 2.28 10.03
N VAL A 238 5.86 1.94 8.81
CA VAL A 238 6.34 2.55 7.57
C VAL A 238 5.14 2.96 6.72
N LEU A 239 5.15 4.18 6.21
CA LEU A 239 4.11 4.72 5.34
C LEU A 239 4.75 5.33 4.09
N VAL A 240 4.40 4.87 2.91
CA VAL A 240 4.80 5.50 1.65
C VAL A 240 3.75 6.54 1.28
N SER A 241 4.10 7.81 1.42
CA SER A 241 3.20 8.92 1.09
C SER A 241 3.33 9.31 -0.38
N CYS A 242 2.29 9.05 -1.15
CA CYS A 242 2.16 9.33 -2.58
C CYS A 242 1.22 10.50 -2.85
N GLN A 243 0.93 11.35 -1.85
CA GLN A 243 0.08 12.52 -1.99
C GLN A 243 0.94 13.79 -2.14
N CYS A 244 1.03 14.31 -3.36
CA CYS A 244 1.85 15.47 -3.69
C CYS A 244 1.12 16.83 -3.53
N CYS A 245 -0.15 16.83 -3.11
CA CYS A 245 -1.07 17.95 -3.38
C CYS A 245 -1.56 18.72 -2.15
N THR A 246 -1.28 18.29 -0.91
CA THR A 246 -1.80 18.96 0.31
C THR A 246 -0.95 20.13 0.81
N ARG A 247 -0.07 20.69 -0.04
CA ARG A 247 0.76 21.83 0.33
C ARG A 247 -0.08 23.08 0.61
N PRO A 248 0.31 23.91 1.60
CA PRO A 248 -0.26 25.24 1.78
C PRO A 248 -0.24 26.04 0.47
N GLY A 249 -1.35 26.70 0.15
CA GLY A 249 -1.51 27.48 -1.09
C GLY A 249 -1.99 26.69 -2.31
N ASN A 250 -2.26 25.38 -2.19
CA ASN A 250 -3.01 24.65 -3.22
C ASN A 250 -4.51 25.04 -3.13
N ASP A 251 -5.08 25.70 -4.15
CA ASP A 251 -6.48 26.13 -4.11
C ASP A 251 -7.50 24.99 -3.96
N ARG A 252 -7.09 23.78 -4.35
CA ARG A 252 -7.93 22.59 -4.42
C ARG A 252 -7.98 21.82 -3.10
N TRP A 253 -6.85 21.75 -2.39
CA TRP A 253 -6.65 20.94 -1.18
C TRP A 253 -5.96 21.67 0.00
N GLY A 254 -5.40 22.86 -0.25
CA GLY A 254 -4.61 23.67 0.69
C GLY A 254 -5.44 24.54 1.64
N PHE A 255 -6.67 24.13 1.94
CA PHE A 255 -7.48 24.74 3.00
C PHE A 255 -7.19 24.15 4.39
N PHE A 256 -6.28 23.17 4.48
CA PHE A 256 -5.69 22.67 5.74
C PHE A 256 -4.47 23.49 6.20
N ASN A 257 -4.45 24.79 5.91
CA ASN A 257 -3.41 25.66 6.43
C ASN A 257 -3.39 25.52 7.96
N ASN A 258 -2.24 25.12 8.52
CA ASN A 258 -1.98 24.88 9.94
C ASN A 258 -2.45 23.52 10.53
N ASP A 259 -2.82 22.51 9.72
CA ASP A 259 -2.89 21.13 10.23
C ASP A 259 -1.52 20.45 10.11
N GLU A 260 -0.82 20.39 11.24
CA GLU A 260 0.54 19.86 11.33
C GLU A 260 0.66 18.42 10.78
N LEU A 261 -0.35 17.58 11.02
CA LEU A 261 -0.32 16.20 10.55
C LEU A 261 -0.45 16.14 9.02
N ALA A 262 -1.36 16.93 8.44
CA ALA A 262 -1.52 16.99 6.99
C ALA A 262 -0.23 17.45 6.29
N GLU A 263 0.44 18.47 6.85
CA GLU A 263 1.71 18.99 6.34
C GLU A 263 2.86 17.97 6.45
N GLN A 264 2.91 17.21 7.56
CA GLN A 264 3.92 16.18 7.78
C GLN A 264 3.73 14.98 6.85
N LEU A 265 2.48 14.62 6.55
CA LEU A 265 2.13 13.57 5.58
C LEU A 265 2.32 14.01 4.13
N CYS A 266 2.36 15.32 3.83
CA CYS A 266 2.52 15.83 2.47
C CYS A 266 3.83 15.39 1.82
N SER A 267 3.71 14.70 0.68
CA SER A 267 4.84 14.32 -0.15
C SER A 267 5.13 15.37 -1.23
N SER A 268 6.24 15.18 -1.95
CA SER A 268 6.52 15.95 -3.15
C SER A 268 7.56 15.28 -4.03
N VAL A 269 7.53 15.61 -5.31
CA VAL A 269 8.48 15.11 -6.32
C VAL A 269 9.93 15.33 -5.90
N ALA A 270 10.29 16.54 -5.44
CA ALA A 270 11.65 16.84 -4.99
C ALA A 270 12.09 15.92 -3.84
N ARG A 271 11.26 15.76 -2.81
CA ARG A 271 11.58 14.89 -1.66
C ARG A 271 11.62 13.41 -2.05
N ALA A 272 10.77 12.99 -2.98
CA ALA A 272 10.76 11.64 -3.50
C ALA A 272 12.02 11.31 -4.31
N ARG A 273 12.45 12.22 -5.20
CA ARG A 273 13.73 12.12 -5.93
C ARG A 273 14.91 12.04 -4.98
N SER A 274 14.89 12.82 -3.92
CA SER A 274 15.91 12.78 -2.86
C SER A 274 15.75 11.60 -1.89
N ARG A 275 14.82 10.67 -2.14
CA ARG A 275 14.57 9.47 -1.32
C ARG A 275 14.42 9.76 0.18
N GLN A 276 13.78 10.88 0.50
CA GLN A 276 13.66 11.33 1.88
C GLN A 276 12.67 10.48 2.67
N VAL A 277 13.02 10.25 3.94
CA VAL A 277 12.16 9.62 4.94
C VAL A 277 12.01 10.59 6.10
N ARG A 278 10.78 10.74 6.60
CA ARG A 278 10.47 11.59 7.74
C ARG A 278 10.02 10.72 8.90
N GLU A 279 10.41 11.10 10.11
CA GLU A 279 9.86 10.50 11.31
C GLU A 279 8.66 11.32 11.76
N LEU A 280 7.58 10.62 12.09
CA LEU A 280 6.33 11.19 12.54
C LEU A 280 5.88 10.44 13.80
N ASP A 281 5.66 11.16 14.90
CA ASP A 281 4.99 10.63 16.07
C ASP A 281 3.50 10.94 15.98
N LEU A 282 2.67 9.90 15.97
CA LEU A 282 1.22 10.04 16.05
C LEU A 282 0.71 9.22 17.23
N SER A 283 0.22 9.92 18.26
CA SER A 283 -0.36 9.30 19.46
C SER A 283 0.61 8.38 20.22
N GLY A 284 1.90 8.70 20.25
CA GLY A 284 2.94 7.91 20.92
C GLY A 284 3.47 6.74 20.08
N HIS A 285 3.08 6.68 18.80
CA HIS A 285 3.58 5.70 17.84
C HIS A 285 4.46 6.40 16.80
N GLN A 286 5.72 5.96 16.70
CA GLN A 286 6.66 6.48 15.73
C GLN A 286 6.51 5.76 14.38
N MET A 287 6.31 6.55 13.33
CA MET A 287 6.14 6.11 11.96
C MET A 287 7.20 6.73 11.05
N GLN A 288 7.71 5.94 10.11
CA GLN A 288 8.63 6.38 9.06
C GLN A 288 7.84 6.68 7.78
N VAL A 289 7.72 7.95 7.42
CA VAL A 289 7.01 8.44 6.24
C VAL A 289 7.98 8.60 5.07
N VAL A 290 7.98 7.62 4.17
CA VAL A 290 8.74 7.64 2.92
C VAL A 290 8.04 8.58 1.94
N GLN A 291 8.80 9.53 1.39
CA GLN A 291 8.26 10.51 0.45
C GLN A 291 8.20 9.91 -0.94
N GLY A 292 7.00 9.70 -1.47
CA GLY A 292 6.75 9.12 -2.80
C GLY A 292 6.08 10.11 -3.76
N MET A 293 5.80 9.61 -4.97
CA MET A 293 5.06 10.32 -6.02
C MET A 293 3.75 9.59 -6.30
N HIS A 294 2.69 10.33 -6.60
CA HIS A 294 1.44 9.72 -7.04
C HIS A 294 1.67 8.91 -8.33
N PRO A 295 1.31 7.62 -8.40
CA PRO A 295 1.54 6.81 -9.59
C PRO A 295 0.98 7.43 -10.86
N GLN A 296 -0.24 7.98 -10.80
CA GLN A 296 -0.87 8.64 -11.95
C GLN A 296 -0.05 9.82 -12.51
N TYR A 297 0.55 10.64 -11.63
CA TYR A 297 1.42 11.75 -12.06
C TYR A 297 2.62 11.23 -12.86
N VAL A 298 3.23 10.14 -12.41
CA VAL A 298 4.38 9.54 -13.07
C VAL A 298 3.99 8.87 -14.39
N MET A 299 2.81 8.26 -14.48
CA MET A 299 2.35 7.60 -15.70
C MET A 299 1.91 8.60 -16.78
N GLU A 300 1.23 9.67 -16.40
CA GLU A 300 0.60 10.59 -17.36
C GLU A 300 1.43 11.84 -17.64
N ARG A 301 2.16 12.36 -16.64
CA ARG A 301 2.85 13.67 -16.76
C ARG A 301 4.36 13.57 -16.81
N GLU A 302 4.95 12.73 -15.96
CA GLU A 302 6.40 12.61 -15.86
C GLU A 302 6.90 11.16 -15.96
N PRO A 303 6.80 10.51 -17.14
CA PRO A 303 7.24 9.12 -17.34
C PRO A 303 8.72 8.87 -17.00
N THR A 304 9.55 9.91 -17.09
CA THR A 304 10.98 9.87 -16.72
C THR A 304 11.19 9.54 -15.22
N GLN A 305 10.16 9.71 -14.39
CA GLN A 305 10.21 9.41 -12.95
C GLN A 305 9.74 8.01 -12.60
N LYS A 306 9.35 7.20 -13.59
CA LYS A 306 8.84 5.84 -13.38
C LYS A 306 9.85 4.96 -12.66
N GLU A 307 11.11 5.02 -13.07
CA GLU A 307 12.20 4.24 -12.47
C GLU A 307 12.39 4.62 -11.00
N VAL A 308 12.38 5.92 -10.68
CA VAL A 308 12.49 6.40 -9.30
C VAL A 308 11.35 5.87 -8.42
N LEU A 309 10.12 5.90 -8.91
CA LEU A 309 8.96 5.39 -8.18
C LEU A 309 9.03 3.87 -7.98
N VAL A 310 9.37 3.12 -9.03
CA VAL A 310 9.53 1.65 -8.98
C VAL A 310 10.65 1.26 -8.03
N GLU A 311 11.79 1.94 -8.08
CA GLU A 311 12.90 1.71 -7.16
C GLU A 311 12.49 1.98 -5.72
N LEU A 312 11.79 3.10 -5.45
CA LEU A 312 11.30 3.42 -4.12
C LEU A 312 10.42 2.30 -3.57
N PHE A 313 9.46 1.82 -4.36
CA PHE A 313 8.61 0.70 -3.97
C PHE A 313 9.41 -0.58 -3.77
N ALA A 314 10.36 -0.89 -4.64
CA ALA A 314 11.22 -2.07 -4.50
C ALA A 314 12.05 -2.03 -3.22
N HIS A 315 12.60 -0.88 -2.83
CA HIS A 315 13.36 -0.75 -1.58
C HIS A 315 12.49 -1.01 -0.35
N VAL A 316 11.26 -0.50 -0.34
CA VAL A 316 10.37 -0.58 0.82
C VAL A 316 9.64 -1.92 0.91
N PHE A 317 9.08 -2.42 -0.19
CA PHE A 317 8.16 -3.57 -0.19
C PHE A 317 8.80 -4.91 -0.52
N ARG A 318 9.87 -4.97 -1.32
CA ARG A 318 10.51 -6.24 -1.71
C ARG A 318 10.91 -7.10 -0.51
N PRO A 319 11.48 -6.55 0.58
CA PRO A 319 11.83 -7.37 1.75
C PRO A 319 10.62 -8.11 2.34
N PHE A 320 9.45 -7.46 2.37
CA PHE A 320 8.20 -8.03 2.89
C PHE A 320 7.62 -9.09 1.96
N GLY A 321 7.63 -8.86 0.65
CA GLY A 321 7.15 -9.87 -0.31
C GLY A 321 8.03 -11.12 -0.37
N MET A 322 9.35 -10.96 -0.26
CA MET A 322 10.26 -12.10 -0.11
C MET A 322 10.00 -12.87 1.19
N TRP A 323 9.77 -12.15 2.29
CA TRP A 323 9.43 -12.76 3.58
C TRP A 323 8.11 -13.54 3.50
N GLN A 324 7.06 -12.94 2.92
CA GLN A 324 5.74 -13.57 2.77
C GLN A 324 5.83 -14.82 1.89
N SER A 325 6.53 -14.73 0.76
CA SER A 325 6.70 -15.87 -0.15
C SER A 325 7.42 -17.04 0.50
N ARG A 326 8.49 -16.76 1.27
CA ARG A 326 9.19 -17.79 2.05
C ARG A 326 8.27 -18.43 3.08
N ARG A 327 7.47 -17.62 3.78
CA ARG A 327 6.52 -18.11 4.78
C ARG A 327 5.45 -19.00 4.16
N VAL A 328 4.84 -18.58 3.06
CA VAL A 328 3.84 -19.37 2.32
C VAL A 328 4.45 -20.69 1.82
N ALA A 329 5.65 -20.65 1.26
CA ALA A 329 6.35 -21.85 0.81
C ALA A 329 6.66 -22.81 1.98
N MET A 330 7.11 -22.29 3.12
CA MET A 330 7.38 -23.10 4.32
C MET A 330 6.09 -23.72 4.88
N GLN A 331 4.99 -22.97 4.93
CA GLN A 331 3.69 -23.49 5.34
C GLN A 331 3.20 -24.59 4.40
N GLN A 332 3.39 -24.43 3.09
CA GLN A 332 3.04 -25.46 2.12
C GLN A 332 3.88 -26.73 2.33
N GLN A 333 5.20 -26.59 2.51
CA GLN A 333 6.07 -27.72 2.81
C GLN A 333 5.68 -28.46 4.09
N LEU A 334 5.27 -27.73 5.14
CA LEU A 334 4.78 -28.34 6.38
C LEU A 334 3.48 -29.11 6.16
N ARG A 335 2.53 -28.56 5.37
CA ARG A 335 1.29 -29.26 5.01
C ARG A 335 1.55 -30.49 4.16
N ASP A 336 2.47 -30.41 3.20
CA ASP A 336 2.85 -31.53 2.36
C ASP A 336 3.52 -32.63 3.19
N ALA A 337 4.40 -32.27 4.12
CA ALA A 337 5.01 -33.19 5.07
C ALA A 337 3.97 -33.84 5.99
N GLU A 338 2.99 -33.08 6.49
CA GLU A 338 1.87 -33.60 7.27
C GLU A 338 1.07 -34.63 6.46
N ALA A 339 0.74 -34.34 5.19
CA ALA A 339 0.02 -35.25 4.32
C ALA A 339 0.80 -36.56 4.07
N VAL A 340 2.12 -36.47 3.85
CA VAL A 340 2.99 -37.65 3.69
C VAL A 340 3.02 -38.49 4.97
N LEU A 341 3.21 -37.85 6.13
CA LEU A 341 3.22 -38.53 7.42
C LEU A 341 1.89 -39.26 7.67
N LEU A 342 0.76 -38.62 7.41
CA LEU A 342 -0.56 -39.25 7.51
C LEU A 342 -0.69 -40.45 6.56
N GLY A 343 -0.18 -40.34 5.33
CA GLY A 343 -0.16 -41.45 4.38
C GLY A 343 0.68 -42.65 4.86
N LEU A 344 1.86 -42.39 5.44
CA LEU A 344 2.73 -43.42 6.03
C LEU A 344 2.07 -44.11 7.22
N VAL A 345 1.38 -43.35 8.09
CA VAL A 345 0.62 -43.91 9.22
C VAL A 345 -0.47 -44.86 8.72
N VAL A 346 -1.22 -44.49 7.68
CA VAL A 346 -2.25 -45.37 7.08
C VAL A 346 -1.63 -46.64 6.48
N LEU A 347 -0.48 -46.54 5.83
CA LEU A 347 0.23 -47.70 5.29
C LEU A 347 0.71 -48.64 6.40
N LEU A 348 1.27 -48.09 7.48
CA LEU A 348 1.68 -48.86 8.64
C LEU A 348 0.49 -49.61 9.25
N GLN A 349 -0.65 -48.94 9.45
CA GLN A 349 -1.89 -49.58 9.94
C GLN A 349 -2.33 -50.75 9.04
N ARG A 350 -2.25 -50.60 7.71
CA ARG A 350 -2.58 -51.68 6.76
C ARG A 350 -1.61 -52.84 6.88
N GLN A 351 -0.31 -52.59 6.94
CA GLN A 351 0.71 -53.63 7.10
C GLN A 351 0.53 -54.40 8.41
N MET A 352 0.26 -53.70 9.51
CA MET A 352 -0.01 -54.33 10.80
C MET A 352 -1.28 -55.19 10.79
N LYS A 353 -2.31 -54.76 10.04
CA LYS A 353 -3.51 -55.57 9.84
C LYS A 353 -3.23 -56.83 9.02
N LEU A 354 -2.49 -56.71 7.91
CA LEU A 354 -2.10 -57.84 7.07
C LEU A 354 -1.22 -58.83 7.83
N TYR A 355 -0.25 -58.35 8.59
CA TYR A 355 0.60 -59.19 9.42
C TYR A 355 -0.23 -59.97 10.46
N GLY A 356 -1.15 -59.30 11.15
CA GLY A 356 -2.06 -59.97 12.08
C GLY A 356 -2.91 -61.07 11.43
N GLN A 357 -3.35 -60.86 10.18
CA GLN A 357 -4.08 -61.87 9.41
C GLN A 357 -3.20 -63.08 9.04
N LEU A 358 -1.97 -62.82 8.59
CA LEU A 358 -1.02 -63.89 8.26
C LEU A 358 -0.67 -64.73 9.50
N CYS A 359 -0.42 -64.09 10.65
CA CYS A 359 -0.19 -64.81 11.91
C CYS A 359 -1.38 -65.69 12.29
N ALA A 360 -2.62 -65.21 12.10
CA ALA A 360 -3.82 -66.00 12.38
C ALA A 360 -3.99 -67.21 11.43
N GLN A 361 -3.56 -67.10 10.17
CA GLN A 361 -3.66 -68.17 9.16
C GLN A 361 -2.54 -69.23 9.29
N SER A 362 -1.38 -68.86 9.85
CA SER A 362 -0.16 -69.70 9.84
C SER A 362 -0.10 -70.77 10.95
N GLY A 363 -1.13 -70.88 11.81
CA GLY A 363 -1.27 -71.95 12.79
C GLY A 363 0.00 -72.27 13.60
N SER A 364 0.33 -71.46 14.62
CA SER A 364 1.31 -71.72 15.71
C SER A 364 2.75 -72.18 15.37
N GLY A 365 3.11 -72.36 14.10
CA GLY A 365 4.31 -73.13 13.71
C GLY A 365 5.43 -72.36 12.99
N VAL A 366 5.27 -71.08 12.67
CA VAL A 366 6.32 -70.26 12.06
C VAL A 366 6.76 -69.19 13.05
N GLU A 367 7.99 -69.33 13.56
CA GLU A 367 8.68 -68.45 14.52
C GLU A 367 8.64 -66.96 14.11
N GLY A 368 8.56 -65.99 15.02
CA GLY A 368 8.76 -66.07 16.47
C GLY A 368 8.13 -64.93 17.30
N PRO A 369 8.11 -65.07 18.63
CA PRO A 369 7.37 -64.20 19.58
C PRO A 369 7.78 -62.71 19.53
N LEU A 370 9.02 -62.43 19.15
CA LEU A 370 9.59 -61.08 19.06
C LEU A 370 8.92 -60.18 18.00
N ALA A 371 8.36 -60.75 16.93
CA ALA A 371 7.73 -59.99 15.86
C ALA A 371 6.25 -59.66 16.14
N ALA A 372 5.54 -60.52 16.88
CA ALA A 372 4.16 -60.26 17.29
C ALA A 372 4.08 -59.23 18.43
N GLU A 373 4.97 -59.30 19.42
CA GLU A 373 5.08 -58.30 20.49
C GLU A 373 5.40 -56.90 19.94
N HIS A 374 6.29 -56.81 18.94
CA HIS A 374 6.59 -55.52 18.28
C HIS A 374 5.39 -54.91 17.57
N VAL A 375 4.50 -55.73 16.99
CA VAL A 375 3.29 -55.23 16.30
C VAL A 375 2.24 -54.74 17.30
N GLU A 376 2.12 -55.38 18.47
CA GLU A 376 1.24 -54.87 19.54
C GLU A 376 1.80 -53.58 20.17
N GLU A 377 3.11 -53.49 20.37
CA GLU A 377 3.76 -52.26 20.86
C GLU A 377 3.57 -51.10 19.88
N LEU A 378 3.78 -51.33 18.58
CA LEU A 378 3.49 -50.33 17.54
C LEU A 378 2.02 -49.92 17.52
N ARG A 379 1.08 -50.83 17.81
CA ARG A 379 -0.37 -50.54 17.86
C ARG A 379 -0.68 -49.59 19.00
N LYS A 380 -0.09 -49.85 20.16
CA LYS A 380 -0.23 -49.03 21.36
C LYS A 380 0.34 -47.63 21.14
N GLN A 381 1.55 -47.53 20.60
CA GLN A 381 2.18 -46.23 20.29
C GLN A 381 1.36 -45.42 19.29
N LEU A 382 0.77 -46.08 18.28
CA LEU A 382 -0.07 -45.40 17.30
C LEU A 382 -1.39 -44.89 17.92
N ALA A 383 -2.01 -45.68 18.80
CA ALA A 383 -3.23 -45.29 19.51
C ALA A 383 -2.98 -44.11 20.46
N GLU A 384 -1.88 -44.14 21.21
CA GLU A 384 -1.45 -43.02 22.08
C GLU A 384 -1.20 -41.74 21.27
N TRP A 385 -0.59 -41.86 20.08
CA TRP A 385 -0.37 -40.74 19.17
C TRP A 385 -1.67 -40.17 18.60
N GLU A 386 -2.61 -41.03 18.19
CA GLU A 386 -3.93 -40.61 17.67
C GLU A 386 -4.76 -39.89 18.74
N ASP A 387 -4.76 -40.37 19.98
CA ASP A 387 -5.49 -39.74 21.07
C ASP A 387 -4.86 -38.41 21.51
N GLY A 388 -3.53 -38.32 21.51
CA GLY A 388 -2.81 -37.06 21.74
C GLY A 388 -3.12 -35.98 20.68
N ASN A 389 -3.29 -36.38 19.41
CA ASN A 389 -3.65 -35.45 18.33
C ASN A 389 -5.14 -35.06 18.33
N LYS A 390 -6.05 -35.93 18.78
CA LYS A 390 -7.47 -35.59 18.95
C LYS A 390 -7.70 -34.55 20.06
N LEU A 391 -6.88 -34.55 21.11
CA LEU A 391 -6.93 -33.52 22.15
C LEU A 391 -6.48 -32.16 21.63
N LYS A 392 -5.38 -32.10 20.86
CA LYS A 392 -4.87 -30.83 20.32
C LYS A 392 -5.79 -30.17 19.29
N ARG A 393 -6.63 -30.94 18.58
CA ARG A 393 -7.65 -30.39 17.66
C ARG A 393 -8.89 -29.80 18.35
N LYS A 394 -9.08 -30.02 19.66
CA LYS A 394 -10.20 -29.42 20.42
C LYS A 394 -9.85 -28.11 21.13
N GLU A 395 -8.57 -27.75 21.16
CA GLU A 395 -8.06 -26.57 21.87
C GLU A 395 -7.53 -25.46 20.93
N GLY A 396 -7.61 -25.67 19.61
CA GLY A 396 -7.13 -24.73 18.58
C GLY A 396 -8.25 -23.96 17.89
#